data_AF-A0A9D4KV04-F1
#
_entry.id   AF-A0A9D4KV04-F1
#
_cell.length_a   1.000
_cell.length_b   1.000
_cell.length_c   1.000
_cell.angle_alpha   90.00
_cell.angle_beta   90.00
_cell.angle_gamma   90.00
#
_symmetry.space_group_name_H-M   'P 1'
#
loop_
_entity.id
_entity.type
_entity.pdbx_description
1 polymer ?
#
loop_
_entity_poly.entity_id
_entity_poly.type
_entity_poly.pdbx_seq_one_letter_code
_entity_poly.pdbx_strand_id
1 'polypeptide(L)'
;MPSSPVDICQITPSEMAVTLDGSGVQFMSVSNGQLVNGRKLQLPYSAFGIVHHQGALYITSNTALYHYTLNGTLVQKLYEETVTGGIGTGIPI
;
A
#
# COMPACT_ATOMS: atom_id res chain seq x y z
N MET A 1 -13.52 -13.32 5.16
CA MET A 1 -14.22 -12.02 5.24
C MET A 1 -13.97 -11.27 3.94
N PRO A 2 -14.96 -10.62 3.33
CA PRO A 2 -14.69 -9.68 2.25
C PRO A 2 -13.80 -8.55 2.79
N SER A 3 -12.71 -8.26 2.10
CA SER A 3 -11.77 -7.21 2.49
C SER A 3 -12.23 -5.86 1.95
N SER A 4 -12.40 -4.89 2.85
CA SER A 4 -12.88 -3.55 2.51
C SER A 4 -11.79 -2.72 1.84
N PRO A 5 -12.11 -1.92 0.81
CA PRO A 5 -11.18 -0.94 0.26
C PRO A 5 -10.86 0.14 1.30
N VAL A 6 -9.60 0.56 1.37
CA VAL A 6 -9.11 1.56 2.32
C VAL A 6 -8.67 2.83 1.61
N ASP A 7 -7.82 2.70 0.59
CA ASP A 7 -7.26 3.82 -0.18
C ASP A 7 -7.10 3.42 -1.67
N ILE A 8 -6.96 4.41 -2.54
CA ILE A 8 -6.85 4.21 -3.99
C ILE A 8 -5.82 5.16 -4.61
N CYS A 9 -5.01 4.63 -5.52
CA CYS A 9 -4.03 5.38 -6.28
C CYS A 9 -4.11 5.06 -7.77
N GLN A 10 -3.96 6.07 -8.62
CA GLN A 10 -3.85 5.87 -10.06
C GLN A 10 -2.43 5.43 -10.44
N ILE A 11 -2.31 4.30 -11.14
CA ILE A 11 -1.03 3.79 -11.65
C ILE A 11 -0.80 4.31 -13.07
N THR A 12 -1.83 4.16 -13.92
CA THR A 12 -1.88 4.65 -15.29
C THR A 12 -3.28 5.21 -15.58
N PRO A 13 -3.51 5.87 -16.73
CA PRO A 13 -4.87 6.30 -17.11
C PRO A 13 -5.91 5.18 -17.13
N SER A 14 -5.50 3.92 -17.29
CA SER A 14 -6.38 2.76 -17.39
C SER A 14 -6.22 1.74 -16.25
N GLU A 15 -5.41 2.03 -15.23
CA GLU A 15 -5.18 1.13 -14.09
C GLU A 15 -5.13 1.89 -12.77
N MET A 16 -5.92 1.41 -11.80
CA MET A 16 -5.95 1.88 -10.42
C MET A 16 -5.44 0.78 -9.49
N ALA A 17 -4.77 1.15 -8.41
CA ALA A 17 -4.41 0.26 -7.32
C ALA A 17 -5.22 0.63 -6.07
N VAL A 18 -5.85 -0.36 -5.45
CA VAL A 18 -6.72 -0.20 -4.28
C VAL A 18 -6.14 -1.00 -3.13
N THR A 19 -5.85 -0.36 -2.00
CA THR A 19 -5.48 -1.09 -0.78
C THR A 19 -6.72 -1.71 -0.16
N LEU A 20 -6.58 -2.94 0.30
CA LEU A 20 -7.63 -3.72 0.93
C LEU A 20 -7.20 -4.09 2.35
N ASP A 21 -8.09 -3.86 3.32
CA ASP A 21 -7.83 -4.26 4.70
C ASP A 21 -7.65 -5.79 4.79
N GLY A 22 -6.54 -6.21 5.39
CA GLY A 22 -6.16 -7.62 5.56
C GLY A 22 -5.89 -8.38 4.25
N SER A 23 -5.83 -7.70 3.10
CA SER A 23 -5.80 -8.37 1.79
C SER A 23 -4.80 -7.81 0.78
N GLY A 24 -4.00 -6.81 1.13
CA GLY A 24 -2.96 -6.28 0.25
C GLY A 24 -3.49 -5.27 -0.76
N VAL A 25 -3.07 -5.35 -2.02
CA VAL A 25 -3.42 -4.36 -3.06
C VAL A 25 -4.10 -5.04 -4.24
N GLN A 26 -5.27 -4.56 -4.62
CA GLN A 26 -5.97 -4.97 -5.83
C GLN A 26 -5.70 -3.96 -6.95
N PHE A 27 -5.12 -4.43 -8.04
CA PHE A 27 -5.03 -3.66 -9.28
C PHE A 27 -6.31 -3.87 -10.08
N MET A 28 -6.92 -2.79 -10.51
CA MET A 28 -8.19 -2.77 -11.23
C MET A 28 -8.01 -1.99 -12.52
N SER A 29 -8.50 -2.53 -13.63
CA SER A 29 -8.50 -1.84 -14.91
C SER A 29 -9.76 -1.00 -15.05
N VAL A 30 -9.64 0.18 -15.66
CA VAL A 30 -10.79 1.00 -16.03
C VAL A 30 -11.29 0.52 -17.39
N SER A 31 -12.49 -0.05 -17.44
CA SER A 31 -13.13 -0.53 -18.66
C SER A 31 -14.58 -0.04 -18.70
N ASN A 32 -14.97 0.65 -19.77
CA ASN A 32 -16.31 1.23 -19.95
C ASN A 32 -16.78 2.08 -18.75
N GLY A 33 -15.88 2.89 -18.19
CA GLY A 33 -16.17 3.72 -17.02
C GLY A 33 -16.34 2.96 -15.70
N GLN A 34 -16.06 1.66 -15.68
CA GLN A 34 -16.13 0.83 -14.48
C GLN A 34 -14.76 0.26 -14.12
N LEU A 35 -14.54 0.03 -12.81
CA LEU A 35 -13.38 -0.69 -12.33
C LEU A 35 -13.64 -2.19 -12.41
N VAL A 36 -12.77 -2.88 -13.13
CA VAL A 36 -12.81 -4.34 -13.28
C VAL A 36 -11.60 -4.93 -12.58
N ASN A 37 -11.83 -5.99 -11.79
CA ASN A 37 -10.77 -6.67 -11.07
C ASN A 37 -9.71 -7.20 -12.04
N GLY A 38 -8.46 -6.78 -11.82
CA GLY A 38 -7.28 -7.33 -12.47
C GLY A 38 -6.53 -8.26 -11.50
N ARG A 39 -5.24 -7.98 -11.31
CA ARG A 39 -4.36 -8.77 -10.44
C ARG A 39 -4.37 -8.29 -8.99
N LYS A 40 -3.99 -9.17 -8.07
CA LYS A 40 -3.85 -8.87 -6.63
C LYS A 40 -2.41 -9.07 -6.19
N LEU A 41 -1.87 -8.11 -5.45
CA LEU A 41 -0.63 -8.22 -4.69
C LEU A 41 -0.99 -8.58 -3.25
N GLN A 42 -0.66 -9.80 -2.84
CA GLN A 42 -0.85 -10.22 -1.46
C GLN A 42 0.28 -9.67 -0.60
N LEU A 43 -0.10 -8.94 0.45
CA LEU A 43 0.84 -8.43 1.45
C LEU A 43 0.70 -9.23 2.75
N PRO A 44 1.78 -9.39 3.53
CA PRO A 44 1.74 -10.08 4.82
C PRO A 44 1.16 -9.21 5.95
N TYR A 45 0.57 -8.06 5.64
CA TYR A 45 0.02 -7.08 6.59
C TYR A 45 -1.17 -6.32 5.96
N SER A 46 -1.98 -5.65 6.78
CA SER A 46 -3.00 -4.70 6.31
C SER A 46 -2.36 -3.45 5.73
N ALA A 47 -2.79 -3.06 4.53
CA ALA A 47 -2.36 -1.84 3.86
C ALA A 47 -3.40 -0.73 4.06
N PHE A 48 -2.93 0.47 4.43
CA PHE A 48 -3.81 1.59 4.78
C PHE A 48 -3.64 2.80 3.88
N GLY A 49 -2.52 2.93 3.18
CA GLY A 49 -2.28 4.01 2.23
C GLY A 49 -1.43 3.54 1.07
N ILE A 50 -1.60 4.17 -0.08
CA ILE A 50 -0.85 3.83 -1.29
C ILE A 50 -0.56 5.06 -2.15
N VAL A 51 0.68 5.16 -2.63
CA VAL A 51 1.10 6.14 -3.63
C VAL A 51 1.92 5.46 -4.71
N HIS A 52 1.66 5.85 -5.96
CA HIS A 52 2.50 5.53 -7.10
C HIS A 52 3.36 6.74 -7.47
N HIS A 53 4.67 6.54 -7.54
CA HIS A 53 5.61 7.58 -7.94
C HIS A 53 6.79 6.97 -8.70
N GLN A 54 7.09 7.49 -9.89
CA GLN A 54 8.23 7.07 -10.72
C GLN A 54 8.36 5.54 -10.92
N GLY A 55 7.24 4.84 -11.12
CA GLY A 55 7.24 3.38 -11.35
C GLY A 55 7.39 2.53 -10.08
N ALA A 56 7.34 3.16 -8.91
CA ALA A 56 7.36 2.52 -7.60
C ALA A 56 6.03 2.66 -6.88
N LEU A 57 5.73 1.69 -6.02
CA LEU A 57 4.61 1.71 -5.10
C LEU A 57 5.11 1.93 -3.68
N TYR A 58 4.56 2.94 -3.02
CA TYR A 58 4.79 3.22 -1.62
C TYR A 58 3.53 2.86 -0.86
N ILE A 59 3.63 1.88 0.03
CA ILE A 59 2.48 1.31 0.72
C ILE A 59 2.73 1.43 2.22
N THR A 60 1.76 1.95 2.96
CA THR A 60 1.83 2.04 4.42
C THR A 60 1.04 0.91 5.08
N SER A 61 1.58 0.40 6.18
CA SER A 61 0.84 -0.32 7.22
C SER A 61 0.57 0.62 8.40
N ASN A 62 0.00 0.09 9.48
CA ASN A 62 -0.16 0.83 10.74
C ASN A 62 1.16 1.35 11.33
N THR A 63 2.27 0.66 11.07
CA THR A 63 3.55 0.91 11.75
C THR A 63 4.73 1.10 10.79
N ALA A 64 4.55 0.91 9.48
CA ALA A 64 5.67 0.92 8.55
C ALA A 64 5.31 1.49 7.18
N LEU A 65 6.33 2.00 6.49
CA LEU A 65 6.28 2.42 5.10
C LEU A 65 7.18 1.53 4.27
N TYR A 66 6.65 1.03 3.16
CA TYR A 66 7.32 0.08 2.29
C TYR A 66 7.43 0.61 0.87
N HIS A 67 8.52 0.28 0.21
CA HIS A 67 8.77 0.53 -1.20
C HIS A 67 8.73 -0.80 -1.97
N TYR A 68 7.80 -0.89 -2.92
CA TYR A 68 7.61 -2.01 -3.81
C TYR A 68 7.82 -1.61 -5.27
N THR A 69 8.24 -2.57 -6.09
CA THR A 69 8.07 -2.46 -7.53
C THR A 69 6.58 -2.58 -7.90
N LEU A 70 6.19 -2.11 -9.09
CA LEU A 70 4.81 -2.28 -9.59
C LEU A 70 4.37 -3.76 -9.66
N ASN A 71 5.32 -4.68 -9.88
CA ASN A 71 5.07 -6.12 -9.90
C ASN A 71 4.91 -6.72 -8.50
N GLY A 72 5.07 -5.92 -7.44
CA GLY A 72 4.86 -6.33 -6.06
C GLY A 72 6.09 -6.96 -5.39
N THR A 73 7.27 -6.78 -5.96
CA THR A 73 8.52 -7.16 -5.28
C THR A 73 8.85 -6.10 -4.23
N LEU A 74 8.99 -6.50 -2.97
CA LEU A 74 9.49 -5.60 -1.92
C LEU A 74 10.92 -5.21 -2.24
N VAL A 75 11.17 -3.91 -2.40
CA VAL A 75 12.51 -3.36 -2.59
C VAL A 75 13.13 -3.04 -1.24
N GLN A 76 12.39 -2.31 -0.39
CA GLN A 76 12.89 -1.84 0.91
C GLN A 76 11.75 -1.49 1.87
N LYS A 77 11.98 -1.68 3.18
CA LYS A 77 11.19 -1.04 4.24
C LYS A 77 11.83 0.32 4.56
N LEU A 78 11.13 1.41 4.24
CA LEU A 78 11.65 2.78 4.35
C LEU A 78 11.54 3.34 5.77
N TYR A 79 10.49 2.95 6.48
CA TYR A 79 10.24 3.36 7.85
C TYR A 79 9.55 2.22 8.59
N GLU A 80 9.88 2.04 9.85
CA GLU A 80 9.17 1.20 10.79
C GLU A 80 9.21 1.86 12.15
N GLU A 81 8.04 2.11 12.72
CA GLU A 81 7.93 2.49 14.11
C GLU A 81 8.50 1.33 14.94
N THR A 82 9.67 1.57 15.53
CA THR A 82 10.21 0.64 16.51
C THR A 82 9.49 0.93 17.80
N VAL A 83 8.54 0.07 18.18
CA VAL A 83 7.97 0.12 19.53
C VAL A 83 9.07 -0.33 20.50
N THR A 84 9.96 0.59 20.88
CA THR A 84 10.81 0.40 22.06
C THR A 84 9.89 0.40 23.26
N GLY A 85 9.59 -0.79 23.78
CA GLY A 85 8.92 -0.92 25.06
C GLY A 85 9.76 -0.24 26.14
N GLY A 86 9.37 0.97 26.55
CA GLY A 86 9.99 1.68 27.67
C GLY A 86 10.20 3.17 27.41
N ILE A 87 9.48 4.00 28.17
CA ILE A 87 9.77 5.39 28.57
C ILE A 87 11.13 5.97 28.12
N GLY A 88 11.12 7.02 27.29
CA GLY A 88 12.37 7.71 26.93
C GLY A 88 12.25 8.90 25.98
N THR A 89 11.88 10.06 26.56
CA THR A 89 12.40 11.42 26.27
C THR A 89 12.57 11.89 24.81
N GLY A 90 11.66 12.79 24.40
CA GLY A 90 12.00 14.08 23.79
C GLY A 90 12.50 14.08 22.34
N ILE A 91 11.65 14.57 21.43
CA ILE A 91 12.10 15.13 20.15
C ILE A 91 12.57 16.57 20.44
N PRO A 92 13.83 16.95 20.17
CA PRO A 92 14.20 18.35 20.12
C PRO A 92 13.66 18.95 18.81
N ILE A 93 12.92 20.04 18.96
CA ILE A 93 12.59 21.01 17.89
C ILE A 93 13.85 21.75 17.42
#